data_AF-A0A959PWG1-F1
#
_entry.id   AF-A0A959PWG1-F1
#
_cell.length_a   1.000
_cell.length_b   1.000
_cell.length_c   1.000
_cell.angle_alpha   90.00
_cell.angle_beta   90.00
_cell.angle_gamma   90.00
#
_symmetry.space_group_name_H-M   'P 1'
#
loop_
_entity.id
_entity.type
_entity.pdbx_description
1 polymer ?
#
loop_
_entity_poly.entity_id
_entity_poly.type
_entity_poly.pdbx_seq_one_letter_code
_entity_poly.pdbx_strand_id
1 'polypeptide(L)'
;LQREGVYTKLLSDRIVERFRKDNMVLTSHLVAFTAFEILLKEHSHLDLFGILKLPFEDFRIPVQDFENCCNRIRSQLLTLEAKGEVRVSDPVKWDIKALVEDGISNLGIYHAKKPLKVLKDGVVTTENLKLLYYYHNRLLGYGLEKVIHKATAKMAMVHS
;
A
#
# COMPACT_ATOMS: atom_id res chain seq x y z
N LEU A 1 38.75 -5.96 1.66
CA LEU A 1 38.05 -4.70 2.00
C LEU A 1 37.31 -4.05 0.82
N GLN A 2 37.95 -3.50 -0.23
CA GLN A 2 37.21 -2.75 -1.29
C GLN A 2 36.45 -3.64 -2.31
N ARG A 3 36.86 -4.90 -2.53
CA ARG A 3 36.13 -5.86 -3.41
C ARG A 3 34.97 -6.57 -2.71
N GLU A 4 35.10 -6.87 -1.43
CA GLU A 4 34.09 -7.63 -0.67
C GLU A 4 32.77 -6.86 -0.55
N GLY A 5 32.82 -5.53 -0.35
CA GLY A 5 31.61 -4.70 -0.32
C GLY A 5 30.82 -4.69 -1.64
N VAL A 6 31.52 -4.78 -2.79
CA VAL A 6 30.88 -4.83 -4.11
C VAL A 6 30.22 -6.19 -4.36
N TYR A 7 30.88 -7.29 -3.98
CA TYR A 7 30.30 -8.63 -4.07
C TYR A 7 29.11 -8.82 -3.12
N THR A 8 29.20 -8.31 -1.89
CA THR A 8 28.08 -8.30 -0.95
C THR A 8 26.91 -7.48 -1.48
N LYS A 9 27.17 -6.33 -2.11
CA LYS A 9 26.12 -5.51 -2.74
C LYS A 9 25.46 -6.24 -3.91
N LEU A 10 26.23 -6.81 -4.83
CA LEU A 10 25.71 -7.59 -5.97
C LEU A 10 24.89 -8.80 -5.52
N LEU A 11 25.35 -9.51 -4.48
CA LEU A 11 24.62 -10.62 -3.88
C LEU A 11 23.32 -10.13 -3.22
N SER A 12 23.37 -9.02 -2.49
CA SER A 12 22.20 -8.41 -1.86
C SER A 12 21.18 -7.98 -2.91
N ASP A 13 21.63 -7.34 -3.99
CA ASP A 13 20.79 -6.90 -5.10
C ASP A 13 20.11 -8.10 -5.78
N ARG A 14 20.84 -9.20 -6.02
CA ARG A 14 20.26 -10.45 -6.56
C ARG A 14 19.26 -11.12 -5.61
N ILE A 15 19.53 -11.11 -4.30
CA ILE A 15 18.60 -11.65 -3.29
C ILE A 15 17.32 -10.82 -3.27
N VAL A 16 17.43 -9.49 -3.28
CA VAL A 16 16.29 -8.58 -3.32
C VAL A 16 15.50 -8.75 -4.62
N GLU A 17 16.18 -8.85 -5.77
CA GLU A 17 15.53 -9.09 -7.06
C GLU A 17 14.74 -10.41 -7.05
N ARG A 18 15.34 -11.49 -6.56
CA ARG A 18 14.67 -12.79 -6.52
C ARG A 18 13.53 -12.83 -5.50
N PHE A 19 13.73 -12.24 -4.31
CA PHE A 19 12.68 -12.11 -3.32
C PHE A 19 11.47 -11.35 -3.87
N ARG A 20 11.69 -10.30 -4.67
CA ARG A 20 10.60 -9.55 -5.33
C ARG A 20 9.88 -10.35 -6.41
N LYS A 21 10.59 -11.14 -7.21
CA LYS A 21 9.98 -11.99 -8.25
C LYS A 21 9.17 -13.15 -7.65
N ASP A 22 9.62 -13.67 -6.51
CA ASP A 22 8.94 -14.76 -5.80
C ASP A 22 7.83 -14.26 -4.86
N ASN A 23 7.80 -12.96 -4.53
CA ASN A 23 6.77 -12.34 -3.71
C ASN A 23 5.43 -12.30 -4.46
N MET A 24 4.44 -13.01 -3.94
CA MET A 24 3.08 -12.97 -4.46
C MET A 24 2.32 -11.81 -3.80
N VAL A 25 1.93 -10.84 -4.61
CA VAL A 25 1.14 -9.68 -4.18
C VAL A 25 -0.33 -10.09 -4.02
N LEU A 26 -0.84 -9.88 -2.80
CA LEU A 26 -2.24 -10.09 -2.43
C LEU A 26 -3.01 -8.77 -2.47
N THR A 27 -4.34 -8.88 -2.54
CA THR A 27 -5.26 -7.74 -2.43
C THR A 27 -5.04 -6.98 -1.13
N SER A 28 -4.81 -7.68 -0.01
CA SER A 28 -4.49 -7.10 1.30
C SER A 28 -3.22 -6.24 1.29
N HIS A 29 -2.19 -6.63 0.52
CA HIS A 29 -0.98 -5.82 0.35
C HIS A 29 -1.30 -4.53 -0.39
N LEU A 30 -2.07 -4.63 -1.48
CA LEU A 30 -2.43 -3.49 -2.34
C LEU A 30 -3.25 -2.45 -1.59
N VAL A 31 -4.31 -2.87 -0.90
CA VAL A 31 -5.18 -1.93 -0.17
C VAL A 31 -4.44 -1.30 1.01
N ALA A 32 -3.60 -2.05 1.72
CA ALA A 32 -2.79 -1.51 2.82
C ALA A 32 -1.76 -0.50 2.35
N PHE A 33 -1.05 -0.83 1.27
CA PHE A 33 -0.08 0.07 0.65
C PHE A 33 -0.75 1.36 0.21
N THR A 34 -1.88 1.26 -0.49
CA THR A 34 -2.62 2.42 -1.00
C THR A 34 -3.08 3.32 0.14
N ALA A 35 -3.66 2.74 1.19
CA ALA A 35 -4.12 3.47 2.36
C ALA A 35 -2.97 4.20 3.07
N PHE A 36 -1.85 3.52 3.27
CA PHE A 36 -0.70 4.10 3.95
C PHE A 36 -0.04 5.21 3.14
N GLU A 37 0.07 5.07 1.81
CA GLU A 37 0.62 6.11 0.94
C GLU A 37 -0.28 7.34 0.86
N ILE A 38 -1.62 7.18 0.90
CA ILE A 38 -2.53 8.33 1.02
C ILE A 38 -2.28 9.06 2.34
N LEU A 39 -2.15 8.34 3.45
CA LEU A 39 -1.85 8.91 4.76
C LEU A 39 -0.49 9.65 4.78
N LEU A 40 0.56 9.06 4.22
CA LEU A 40 1.88 9.72 4.10
C LEU A 40 1.78 11.01 3.30
N LYS A 41 0.96 11.03 2.25
CA LYS A 41 0.74 12.22 1.42
C LYS A 41 0.00 13.32 2.16
N GLU A 42 -1.05 12.98 2.90
CA GLU A 42 -1.86 13.94 3.68
C GLU A 42 -1.07 14.56 4.83
N HIS A 43 -0.17 13.78 5.43
CA HIS A 43 0.66 14.19 6.56
C HIS A 43 2.14 14.32 6.17
N SER A 44 2.44 14.92 5.02
CA SER A 44 3.80 15.04 4.48
C SER A 44 4.80 15.82 5.36
N HIS A 45 4.30 16.47 6.42
CA HIS A 45 5.10 17.18 7.43
C HIS A 45 5.55 16.29 8.59
N LEU A 46 5.02 15.07 8.71
CA LEU A 46 5.38 14.10 9.74
C LEU A 46 6.40 13.09 9.20
N ASP A 47 7.27 12.63 10.09
CA ASP A 47 8.09 11.46 9.83
C ASP A 47 7.29 10.16 10.08
N LEU A 48 7.87 9.01 9.73
CA LEU A 48 7.22 7.72 9.92
C LEU A 48 6.77 7.50 11.38
N PHE A 49 7.55 7.96 12.37
CA PHE A 49 7.19 7.81 13.78
C PHE A 49 6.00 8.69 14.17
N GLY A 50 5.91 9.89 13.62
CA GLY A 50 4.75 10.78 13.76
C GLY A 50 3.49 10.15 13.18
N ILE A 51 3.58 9.61 11.96
CA ILE A 51 2.47 8.93 11.28
C ILE A 51 1.94 7.76 12.12
N LEU A 52 2.83 6.90 12.62
CA LEU A 52 2.44 5.72 13.42
C LEU A 52 1.84 6.05 14.79
N LYS A 53 1.92 7.32 15.22
CA LYS A 53 1.33 7.83 16.46
C LYS A 53 0.06 8.63 16.25
N LEU A 54 -0.37 8.84 15.00
CA LEU A 54 -1.60 9.56 14.70
C LEU A 54 -2.81 8.87 15.36
N PRO A 55 -3.76 9.65 15.90
CA PRO A 55 -5.08 9.15 16.24
C PRO A 55 -5.71 8.48 15.01
N PHE A 56 -6.36 7.34 15.22
CA PHE A 56 -7.05 6.61 14.15
C PHE A 56 -8.20 7.42 13.51
N GLU A 57 -8.74 8.36 14.28
CA GLU A 57 -9.85 9.25 13.90
C GLU A 57 -9.48 10.21 12.76
N ASP A 58 -8.19 10.53 12.62
CA ASP A 58 -7.68 11.41 11.57
C ASP A 58 -7.57 10.68 10.22
N PHE A 59 -7.66 9.35 10.20
CA PHE A 59 -7.58 8.57 8.97
C PHE A 59 -8.97 8.31 8.40
N ARG A 60 -9.37 9.17 7.45
CA ARG A 60 -10.67 9.13 6.78
C ARG A 60 -10.53 9.38 5.30
N ILE A 61 -10.59 8.32 4.50
CA ILE A 61 -10.51 8.40 3.04
C ILE A 61 -11.88 8.09 2.44
N PRO A 62 -12.46 8.96 1.59
CA PRO A 62 -13.66 8.61 0.84
C PRO A 62 -13.45 7.33 0.02
N VAL A 63 -14.39 6.38 0.06
CA VAL A 63 -14.23 5.08 -0.60
C VAL A 63 -13.96 5.19 -2.10
N GLN A 64 -14.57 6.18 -2.77
CA GLN A 64 -14.34 6.43 -4.19
C GLN A 64 -12.89 6.87 -4.47
N ASP A 65 -12.32 7.75 -3.66
CA ASP A 65 -10.94 8.19 -3.79
C ASP A 65 -9.97 7.03 -3.50
N PHE A 66 -10.32 6.21 -2.52
CA PHE A 66 -9.57 5.00 -2.19
C PHE A 66 -9.57 3.98 -3.34
N GLU A 67 -10.74 3.67 -3.91
CA GLU A 67 -10.89 2.79 -5.08
C GLU A 67 -10.11 3.32 -6.28
N ASN A 68 -10.19 4.63 -6.55
CA ASN A 68 -9.45 5.27 -7.64
C ASN A 68 -7.94 5.12 -7.46
N CYS A 69 -7.43 5.33 -6.24
CA CYS A 69 -6.02 5.13 -5.93
C CYS A 69 -5.61 3.65 -6.06
N CYS A 70 -6.43 2.73 -5.54
CA CYS A 70 -6.21 1.29 -5.65
C CYS A 70 -6.14 0.86 -7.12
N ASN A 71 -7.02 1.38 -7.98
CA ASN A 71 -7.04 1.06 -9.40
C ASN A 71 -5.77 1.52 -10.12
N ARG A 72 -5.23 2.67 -9.73
CA ARG A 72 -3.97 3.18 -10.30
C ARG A 72 -2.78 2.32 -9.88
N ILE A 73 -2.73 1.90 -8.63
CA ILE A 73 -1.72 0.95 -8.13
C ILE A 73 -1.85 -0.40 -8.82
N ARG A 74 -3.08 -0.94 -8.92
CA ARG A 74 -3.38 -2.18 -9.66
C ARG A 74 -2.86 -2.13 -11.08
N SER A 75 -3.15 -1.05 -11.81
CA SER A 75 -2.72 -0.90 -13.20
C SER A 75 -1.20 -0.96 -13.36
N GLN A 76 -0.45 -0.36 -12.43
CA GLN A 76 1.01 -0.45 -12.42
C GLN A 76 1.50 -1.86 -12.04
N LEU A 77 0.86 -2.51 -11.07
CA LEU A 77 1.18 -3.89 -10.70
C LEU A 77 0.98 -4.87 -11.86
N LEU A 78 -0.11 -4.75 -12.61
CA LEU A 78 -0.35 -5.58 -13.80
C LEU A 78 0.67 -5.31 -14.91
N THR A 79 1.14 -4.06 -15.03
CA THR A 79 2.23 -3.71 -15.96
C THR A 79 3.55 -4.38 -15.54
N LEU A 80 3.85 -4.41 -14.25
CA LEU A 80 5.02 -5.09 -13.70
C LEU A 80 4.91 -6.62 -13.81
N GLU A 81 3.72 -7.19 -13.62
CA GLU A 81 3.45 -8.62 -13.79
C GLU A 81 3.70 -9.04 -15.24
N ALA A 82 3.20 -8.27 -16.22
CA ALA A 82 3.42 -8.54 -17.65
C ALA A 82 4.92 -8.52 -18.04
N LYS A 83 5.76 -7.81 -17.28
CA LYS A 83 7.22 -7.79 -17.44
C LYS A 83 7.95 -8.89 -16.66
N GLY A 84 7.25 -9.68 -15.87
CA GLY A 84 7.83 -10.71 -15.00
C GLY A 84 8.60 -10.14 -13.80
N GLU A 85 8.34 -8.90 -13.41
CA GLU A 85 9.01 -8.23 -12.29
C GLU A 85 8.34 -8.52 -10.93
N VAL A 86 7.05 -8.87 -10.95
CA VAL A 86 6.26 -9.22 -9.77
C VAL A 86 5.22 -10.28 -10.13
N ARG A 87 4.75 -11.05 -9.15
CA ARG A 87 3.59 -11.92 -9.31
C ARG A 87 2.43 -11.33 -8.51
N VAL A 88 1.25 -11.26 -9.09
CA VAL A 88 0.03 -10.90 -8.36
C VAL A 88 -0.89 -12.12 -8.27
N SER A 89 -1.66 -12.19 -7.20
CA SER A 89 -2.73 -13.18 -7.06
C SER A 89 -3.91 -12.86 -7.98
N ASP A 90 -4.70 -13.88 -8.35
CA ASP A 90 -5.86 -13.70 -9.23
C ASP A 90 -6.88 -12.66 -8.71
N PRO A 91 -7.15 -12.53 -7.40
CA PRO A 91 -8.06 -11.50 -6.89
C PRO A 91 -7.61 -10.06 -7.16
N VAL A 92 -6.31 -9.81 -7.40
CA VAL A 92 -5.81 -8.48 -7.82
C VAL A 92 -6.30 -8.10 -9.22
N LYS A 93 -6.76 -9.07 -10.02
CA LYS A 93 -7.27 -8.87 -11.38
C LYS A 93 -8.78 -8.67 -11.45
N TRP A 94 -9.49 -8.83 -10.32
CA TRP A 94 -10.93 -8.65 -10.23
C TRP A 94 -11.36 -7.18 -10.42
N ASP A 95 -12.67 -6.94 -10.49
CA ASP A 95 -13.24 -5.59 -10.41
C ASP A 95 -12.72 -4.82 -9.18
N ILE A 96 -12.62 -3.50 -9.29
CA ILE A 96 -12.00 -2.68 -8.25
C ILE A 96 -12.73 -2.80 -6.90
N LYS A 97 -14.06 -2.92 -6.91
CA LYS A 97 -14.84 -3.04 -5.68
C LYS A 97 -14.60 -4.39 -5.02
N ALA A 98 -14.70 -5.46 -5.80
CA ALA A 98 -14.45 -6.82 -5.32
C ALA A 98 -13.01 -6.99 -4.78
N LEU A 99 -12.02 -6.38 -5.45
CA LEU A 99 -10.63 -6.36 -4.99
C LEU A 99 -10.48 -5.64 -3.65
N VAL A 100 -11.08 -4.45 -3.52
CA VAL A 100 -11.00 -3.65 -2.29
C VAL A 100 -11.70 -4.36 -1.14
N GLU A 101 -12.89 -4.92 -1.38
CA GLU A 101 -13.62 -5.70 -0.39
C GLU A 101 -12.82 -6.92 0.08
N ASP A 102 -12.28 -7.72 -0.85
CA ASP A 102 -11.45 -8.88 -0.55
C ASP A 102 -10.17 -8.48 0.21
N GLY A 103 -9.51 -7.40 -0.22
CA GLY A 103 -8.31 -6.88 0.43
C GLY A 103 -8.57 -6.45 1.87
N ILE A 104 -9.69 -5.76 2.12
CA ILE A 104 -10.10 -5.32 3.46
C ILE A 104 -10.51 -6.51 4.33
N SER A 105 -11.23 -7.51 3.78
CA SER A 105 -11.61 -8.70 4.56
C SER A 105 -10.41 -9.56 4.93
N ASN A 106 -9.40 -9.62 4.07
CA ASN A 106 -8.18 -10.40 4.29
C ASN A 106 -7.15 -9.66 5.14
N LEU A 107 -7.35 -8.36 5.41
CA LEU A 107 -6.53 -7.59 6.35
C LEU A 107 -6.90 -7.94 7.78
N GLY A 108 -5.95 -8.52 8.52
CA GLY A 108 -6.13 -8.78 9.94
C GLY A 108 -6.93 -10.03 10.27
N ILE A 109 -7.00 -11.03 9.39
CA ILE A 109 -7.58 -12.36 9.68
C ILE A 109 -7.08 -12.94 11.02
N TYR A 110 -5.85 -12.61 11.42
CA TYR A 110 -5.22 -13.10 12.63
C TYR A 110 -5.27 -12.14 13.84
N HIS A 111 -5.93 -10.98 13.74
CA HIS A 111 -5.95 -9.96 14.78
C HIS A 111 -7.35 -9.35 15.00
N ALA A 112 -7.74 -9.13 16.26
CA ALA A 112 -9.05 -8.57 16.60
C ALA A 112 -9.27 -7.11 16.14
N LYS A 113 -8.20 -6.35 15.86
CA LYS A 113 -8.26 -4.97 15.38
C LYS A 113 -8.09 -4.92 13.87
N LYS A 114 -9.02 -4.26 13.17
CA LYS A 114 -9.03 -4.24 11.69
C LYS A 114 -8.10 -3.15 11.14
N PRO A 115 -7.09 -3.51 10.32
CA PRO A 115 -6.19 -2.53 9.71
C PRO A 115 -6.90 -1.54 8.79
N LEU A 116 -7.97 -1.98 8.12
CA LEU A 116 -8.86 -1.14 7.36
C LEU A 116 -10.31 -1.53 7.61
N LYS A 117 -11.20 -0.55 7.56
CA LYS A 117 -12.65 -0.73 7.71
C LYS A 117 -13.38 0.32 6.88
N VAL A 118 -14.46 -0.08 6.23
CA VAL A 118 -15.40 0.84 5.58
C VAL A 118 -16.51 1.16 6.58
N LEU A 119 -16.70 2.44 6.86
CA LEU A 119 -17.79 2.97 7.68
C LEU A 119 -19.07 3.09 6.83
N LYS A 120 -20.22 3.18 7.50
CA LYS A 120 -21.54 3.25 6.83
C LYS A 120 -21.73 4.50 5.96
N ASP A 121 -20.97 5.54 6.22
CA ASP A 121 -20.95 6.81 5.48
C ASP A 121 -20.05 6.75 4.21
N GLY A 122 -19.46 5.59 3.90
CA GLY A 122 -18.59 5.44 2.73
C GLY A 122 -17.16 5.93 2.96
N VAL A 123 -16.72 5.98 4.21
CA VAL A 123 -15.35 6.35 4.58
C VAL A 123 -14.52 5.11 4.94
N VAL A 124 -13.33 5.00 4.37
CA VAL A 124 -12.31 4.03 4.77
C VAL A 124 -11.50 4.61 5.94
N THR A 125 -11.42 3.85 7.02
CA THR A 125 -10.63 4.17 8.22
C THR A 125 -9.74 3.00 8.65
N THR A 126 -8.91 3.18 9.68
CA THR A 126 -7.92 2.22 10.19
C THR A 126 -8.03 2.15 11.70
N GLU A 127 -7.90 0.96 12.29
CA GLU A 127 -7.83 0.80 13.75
C GLU A 127 -6.44 0.32 14.20
N ASN A 128 -5.49 0.16 13.25
CA ASN A 128 -4.14 -0.32 13.53
C ASN A 128 -3.14 0.09 12.44
N LEU A 129 -2.55 1.28 12.60
CA LEU A 129 -1.53 1.83 11.71
C LEU A 129 -0.26 0.96 11.63
N LYS A 130 0.13 0.29 12.71
CA LYS A 130 1.32 -0.59 12.70
C LYS A 130 1.11 -1.79 11.80
N LEU A 131 -0.08 -2.40 11.87
CA LEU A 131 -0.42 -3.54 11.03
C LEU A 131 -0.63 -3.11 9.58
N LEU A 132 -1.23 -1.94 9.35
CA LEU A 132 -1.32 -1.34 8.03
C LEU A 132 0.07 -1.14 7.41
N TYR A 133 1.01 -0.56 8.17
CA TYR A 133 2.39 -0.38 7.75
C TYR A 133 3.11 -1.71 7.46
N TYR A 134 2.87 -2.74 8.28
CA TYR A 134 3.42 -4.07 8.06
C TYR A 134 3.01 -4.65 6.69
N TYR A 135 1.74 -4.54 6.31
CA TYR A 135 1.26 -5.02 5.01
C TYR A 135 1.71 -4.11 3.85
N HIS A 136 1.76 -2.80 4.06
CA HIS A 136 2.33 -1.84 3.12
C HIS A 136 3.77 -2.23 2.70
N ASN A 137 4.59 -2.71 3.63
CA ASN A 137 6.00 -3.05 3.36
C ASN A 137 6.18 -4.17 2.31
N ARG A 138 5.13 -4.93 2.00
CA ARG A 138 5.16 -5.98 0.96
C ARG A 138 5.22 -5.44 -0.47
N LEU A 139 4.91 -4.15 -0.65
CA LEU A 139 4.96 -3.46 -1.95
C LEU A 139 6.06 -2.40 -2.02
N LEU A 140 6.93 -2.31 -1.00
CA LEU A 140 8.08 -1.42 -1.03
C LEU A 140 9.09 -1.83 -2.09
N GLY A 141 9.67 -0.83 -2.75
CA GLY A 141 10.75 -1.02 -3.71
C GLY A 141 10.30 -1.23 -5.16
N TYR A 142 9.00 -1.35 -5.44
CA TYR A 142 8.45 -1.38 -6.80
C TYR A 142 8.20 0.01 -7.38
N GLY A 143 8.45 1.09 -6.62
CA GLY A 143 8.29 2.47 -7.10
C GLY A 143 6.83 2.94 -7.18
N LEU A 144 5.92 2.23 -6.51
CA LEU A 144 4.47 2.44 -6.58
C LEU A 144 4.02 3.70 -5.82
N GLU A 145 4.81 4.19 -4.86
CA GLU A 145 4.57 5.43 -4.09
C GLU A 145 4.40 6.64 -5.02
N LYS A 146 5.13 6.64 -6.14
CA LYS A 146 5.09 7.71 -7.15
C LYS A 146 3.72 7.83 -7.81
N VAL A 147 2.93 6.76 -7.85
CA VAL A 147 1.59 6.77 -8.43
C VAL A 147 0.68 7.66 -7.60
N ILE A 148 0.75 7.57 -6.27
CA ILE A 148 -0.08 8.36 -5.36
C ILE A 148 0.43 9.79 -5.26
N HIS A 149 1.74 9.98 -5.18
CA HIS A 149 2.36 11.29 -4.97
C HIS A 149 2.39 12.18 -6.22
N LYS A 150 2.40 11.62 -7.44
CA LYS A 150 2.35 12.41 -8.69
C LYS A 150 0.95 12.92 -9.06
N ALA A 151 -0.13 12.38 -8.49
CA ALA A 151 -1.48 12.91 -8.71
C ALA A 151 -1.65 14.27 -8.04
N THR A 152 -1.74 15.29 -8.89
CA THR A 152 -1.51 16.70 -8.63
C THR A 152 -2.74 17.40 -8.04
N ALA A 153 -2.52 18.18 -6.97
CA ALA A 153 -3.08 19.51 -6.73
C ALA A 153 -4.61 19.75 -6.59
N LYS A 154 -5.44 18.81 -6.11
CA LYS A 154 -6.86 19.14 -5.83
C LYS A 154 -7.56 18.38 -4.70
N MET A 155 -6.93 18.24 -3.54
CA MET A 155 -7.62 17.87 -2.30
C MET A 155 -7.29 18.88 -1.20
N ALA A 156 -7.48 20.16 -1.51
CA ALA A 156 -7.46 21.19 -0.48
C ALA A 156 -8.76 21.08 0.33
N MET A 157 -8.59 20.79 1.62
CA MET A 157 -9.39 21.24 2.76
C MET A 157 -10.89 20.93 2.74
N VAL A 158 -11.28 19.92 3.52
CA VAL A 158 -12.56 19.93 4.23
C VAL A 158 -12.31 19.66 5.71
N HIS A 159 -11.70 20.64 6.39
CA HIS A 159 -11.88 20.83 7.82
C HIS A 159 -12.32 22.29 8.03
N SER A 160 -13.62 22.46 8.19
CA SER A 160 -14.26 23.62 8.82
C SER A 160 -14.71 23.20 10.20
#